data_AF-A0A954R342-F1
#
_entry.id   AF-A0A954R342-F1
#
_cell.length_a   1.000
_cell.length_b   1.000
_cell.length_c   1.000
_cell.angle_alpha   90.00
_cell.angle_beta   90.00
_cell.angle_gamma   90.00
#
_symmetry.space_group_name_H-M   'P 1'
#
loop_
_entity.id
_entity.type
_entity.pdbx_description
1 polymer ?
#
loop_
_entity_poly.entity_id
_entity_poly.type
_entity_poly.pdbx_seq_one_letter_code
_entity_poly.pdbx_strand_id
1 'polypeptide(L)'
;MVGTEGTCVAVLEAKLHLIPQRRQRMLVVLGYQSVYEAGDHVPQIMQHKPVGLEGMDDNLVQYMKLKGLHPEDVQLLPDGAGWLLVEFGDDAKERADAAADKLIEELKRCDSPPSIKVFEDPWEEQKLWEVRESGLGATAHVPNMDEAHPGWEDAAVAPENVGKYLREFRELLKEFDYQCALYGHFGQGCIH
;
A
#
# COMPACT_ATOMS: atom_id res chain seq x y z
N MET A 1 0.62 28.45 -9.09
CA MET A 1 -0.68 28.36 -8.38
C MET A 1 -0.89 26.98 -7.79
N VAL A 2 -0.60 25.88 -8.50
CA VAL A 2 -0.70 24.54 -7.91
C VAL A 2 0.24 24.41 -6.70
N GLY A 3 -0.27 23.86 -5.59
CA GLY A 3 0.48 23.67 -4.35
C GLY A 3 0.58 24.89 -3.42
N THR A 4 -0.09 26.02 -3.72
CA THR A 4 0.00 27.22 -2.85
C THR A 4 -0.97 27.21 -1.66
N GLU A 5 -1.83 26.20 -1.57
CA GLU A 5 -2.75 25.99 -0.42
C GLU A 5 -3.57 27.25 -0.07
N GLY A 6 -4.03 27.98 -1.08
CA GLY A 6 -4.86 29.18 -0.91
C GLY A 6 -4.13 30.46 -0.43
N THR A 7 -2.81 30.42 -0.22
CA THR A 7 -2.06 31.58 0.28
C THR A 7 -1.81 32.68 -0.78
N CYS A 8 -1.81 32.32 -2.07
CA CYS A 8 -1.52 33.24 -3.16
C CYS A 8 -2.77 33.72 -3.91
N VAL A 9 -3.73 32.82 -4.14
CA VAL A 9 -4.93 33.05 -4.95
C VAL A 9 -6.06 32.14 -4.49
N ALA A 10 -7.31 32.52 -4.78
CA ALA A 10 -8.46 31.62 -4.74
C ALA A 10 -8.71 31.03 -6.15
N VAL A 11 -8.81 29.71 -6.24
CA VAL A 11 -9.10 29.01 -7.51
C VAL A 11 -10.61 28.88 -7.67
N LEU A 12 -11.16 29.34 -8.80
CA LEU A 12 -12.59 29.24 -9.11
C LEU A 12 -12.90 28.10 -10.10
N GLU A 13 -11.99 27.84 -11.04
CA GLU A 13 -12.15 26.84 -12.08
C GLU A 13 -10.80 26.17 -12.39
N ALA A 14 -10.84 24.90 -12.78
CA ALA A 14 -9.68 24.14 -13.24
C ALA A 14 -10.04 23.28 -14.45
N LYS A 15 -9.17 23.26 -15.46
CA LYS A 15 -9.28 22.35 -16.61
C LYS A 15 -8.31 21.19 -16.41
N LEU A 16 -8.84 19.97 -16.38
CA LEU A 16 -8.07 18.75 -16.14
C LEU A 16 -7.83 17.97 -17.44
N HIS A 17 -6.65 17.36 -17.55
CA HIS A 17 -6.38 16.33 -18.55
C HIS A 17 -6.77 14.97 -17.97
N LEU A 18 -7.71 14.27 -18.61
CA LEU A 18 -8.16 12.96 -18.15
C LEU A 18 -7.38 11.85 -18.84
N ILE A 19 -7.05 10.81 -18.08
CA ILE A 19 -6.48 9.57 -18.61
C ILE A 19 -7.58 8.53 -18.80
N PRO A 20 -7.48 7.63 -19.81
CA PRO A 20 -8.43 6.55 -19.98
C PRO A 20 -8.42 5.60 -18.77
N GLN A 21 -9.60 5.25 -18.28
CA GLN A 21 -9.74 4.23 -17.25
C GLN A 21 -9.51 2.84 -17.86
N ARG A 22 -8.51 2.12 -17.35
CA ARG A 22 -8.31 0.70 -17.66
C ARG A 22 -9.42 -0.11 -17.00
N ARG A 23 -10.23 -0.79 -17.82
CA ARG A 23 -11.46 -1.46 -17.36
C ARG A 23 -11.19 -2.82 -16.73
N GLN A 24 -10.14 -3.50 -17.19
CA GLN A 24 -9.78 -4.81 -16.71
C GLN A 24 -8.68 -4.65 -15.68
N ARG A 25 -8.93 -5.18 -14.48
CA ARG A 25 -8.03 -5.13 -13.34
C ARG A 25 -7.68 -6.53 -12.90
N MET A 26 -6.52 -6.64 -12.28
CA MET A 26 -6.03 -7.85 -11.64
C MET A 26 -5.29 -7.42 -10.39
N LEU A 27 -5.75 -7.89 -9.23
CA LEU A 27 -5.13 -7.62 -7.94
C LEU A 27 -4.33 -8.84 -7.46
N VAL A 28 -3.06 -8.61 -7.15
CA VAL A 28 -2.19 -9.58 -6.48
C VAL A 28 -1.80 -9.00 -5.13
N VAL A 29 -2.06 -9.74 -4.06
CA VAL A 29 -1.60 -9.37 -2.71
C VAL A 29 -0.42 -10.26 -2.33
N LEU A 30 0.65 -9.60 -1.92
CA LEU A 30 1.90 -10.21 -1.50
C LEU A 30 2.05 -10.04 0.01
N GLY A 31 2.23 -11.13 0.74
CA GLY A 31 2.50 -11.15 2.19
C GLY A 31 3.97 -11.45 2.48
N TYR A 32 4.57 -10.66 3.37
CA TYR A 32 5.98 -10.70 3.74
C TYR A 32 6.13 -10.92 5.25
N GLN A 33 7.31 -11.36 5.71
CA GLN A 33 7.56 -11.49 7.16
C GLN A 33 7.64 -10.14 7.87
N SER A 34 7.88 -9.06 7.11
CA SER A 34 7.80 -7.69 7.60
C SER A 34 7.52 -6.71 6.47
N VAL A 35 7.03 -5.51 6.81
CA VAL A 35 6.87 -4.41 5.84
C VAL A 35 8.20 -3.95 5.22
N TYR A 36 9.34 -4.29 5.84
CA TYR A 36 10.67 -3.96 5.32
C TYR A 36 11.04 -4.79 4.09
N GLU A 37 10.78 -6.10 4.16
CA GLU A 37 10.97 -7.01 3.02
C GLU A 37 10.01 -6.67 1.89
N ALA A 38 8.78 -6.27 2.23
CA ALA A 38 7.84 -5.71 1.27
C ALA A 38 8.46 -4.49 0.56
N GLY A 39 9.03 -3.55 1.31
CA GLY A 39 9.73 -2.39 0.77
C GLY A 39 10.93 -2.73 -0.12
N ASP A 40 11.65 -3.83 0.16
CA ASP A 40 12.80 -4.28 -0.66
C ASP A 40 12.39 -4.81 -2.03
N HIS A 41 11.19 -5.36 -2.16
CA HIS A 41 10.66 -5.85 -3.43
C HIS A 41 10.02 -4.76 -4.30
N VAL A 42 9.77 -3.56 -3.77
CA VAL A 42 9.19 -2.43 -4.53
C VAL A 42 9.91 -2.18 -5.86
N PRO A 43 11.25 -2.07 -5.93
CA PRO A 43 11.95 -1.74 -7.18
C PRO A 43 11.82 -2.86 -8.22
N GLN A 44 11.81 -4.12 -7.77
CA GLN A 44 11.61 -5.28 -8.64
C GLN A 44 10.19 -5.29 -9.20
N ILE A 45 9.17 -5.11 -8.35
CA ILE A 45 7.76 -5.09 -8.77
C ILE A 45 7.49 -3.94 -9.74
N MET A 46 8.05 -2.75 -9.50
CA MET A 46 7.86 -1.59 -10.38
C MET A 46 8.38 -1.80 -11.81
N GLN A 47 9.30 -2.75 -12.05
CA GLN A 47 9.74 -3.10 -13.41
C GLN A 47 8.60 -3.71 -14.26
N HIS A 48 7.59 -4.28 -13.62
CA HIS A 48 6.38 -4.81 -14.28
C HIS A 48 5.33 -3.73 -14.55
N LYS A 49 5.57 -2.48 -14.12
CA LYS A 49 4.70 -1.33 -14.36
C LYS A 49 3.25 -1.54 -13.91
N PRO A 50 3.01 -1.92 -12.64
CA PRO A 50 1.66 -1.96 -12.11
C PRO A 50 1.02 -0.56 -12.18
N VAL A 51 -0.31 -0.52 -12.21
CA VAL A 51 -1.06 0.76 -12.13
C VAL A 51 -1.18 1.26 -10.70
N GLY A 52 -1.06 0.37 -9.72
CA GLY A 52 -1.00 0.68 -8.30
C GLY A 52 -0.08 -0.29 -7.55
N LEU A 53 0.70 0.24 -6.60
CA LEU A 53 1.53 -0.54 -5.69
C LEU A 53 1.46 0.08 -4.31
N GLU A 54 0.57 -0.46 -3.49
CA GLU A 54 0.30 0.03 -2.14
C GLU A 54 0.92 -0.87 -1.11
N GLY A 55 1.46 -0.28 -0.03
CA GLY A 55 2.02 -1.01 1.10
C GLY A 55 1.24 -0.79 2.38
N MET A 56 1.29 -1.76 3.29
CA MET A 56 0.86 -1.61 4.68
C MET A 56 1.57 -2.60 5.63
N ASP A 57 1.65 -2.25 6.90
CA ASP A 57 2.24 -3.05 7.98
C ASP A 57 1.20 -3.75 8.88
N ASP A 58 1.71 -4.61 9.75
CA ASP A 58 0.96 -5.35 10.76
C ASP A 58 0.32 -4.46 11.83
N ASN A 59 0.97 -3.35 12.19
CA ASN A 59 0.38 -2.38 13.10
C ASN A 59 -0.93 -1.82 12.54
N LEU A 60 -0.99 -1.48 11.25
CA LEU A 60 -2.24 -1.01 10.64
C LEU A 60 -3.35 -2.05 10.76
N VAL A 61 -3.05 -3.29 10.40
CA VAL A 61 -3.98 -4.42 10.48
C VAL A 61 -4.44 -4.66 11.91
N GLN A 62 -3.52 -4.56 12.89
CA GLN A 62 -3.84 -4.70 14.29
C GLN A 62 -4.77 -3.58 14.79
N TYR A 63 -4.54 -2.34 14.38
CA TYR A 63 -5.41 -1.21 14.74
C TYR A 63 -6.82 -1.36 14.14
N MET A 64 -6.93 -1.85 12.90
CA MET A 64 -8.23 -2.19 12.32
C MET A 64 -8.97 -3.23 13.14
N LYS A 65 -8.29 -4.31 13.55
CA LYS A 65 -8.86 -5.36 14.41
C LYS A 65 -9.34 -4.80 15.75
N LEU A 66 -8.51 -3.99 16.42
CA LEU A 66 -8.88 -3.36 17.70
C LEU A 66 -10.11 -2.46 17.57
N LYS A 67 -10.27 -1.80 16.42
CA LYS A 67 -11.42 -0.94 16.14
C LYS A 67 -12.64 -1.69 15.59
N GLY A 68 -12.51 -2.97 15.26
CA GLY A 68 -13.55 -3.70 14.54
C GLY A 68 -13.83 -3.15 13.14
N LEU A 69 -12.84 -2.48 12.53
CA LEU A 69 -12.91 -2.02 11.14
C LEU A 69 -12.56 -3.19 10.22
N HIS A 70 -13.42 -3.47 9.25
CA HIS A 70 -13.18 -4.49 8.21
C HIS A 70 -12.73 -5.88 8.75
N PRO A 71 -13.40 -6.44 9.79
CA PRO A 71 -12.91 -7.63 10.50
C PRO A 71 -12.88 -8.90 9.65
N GLU A 72 -13.73 -8.98 8.62
CA GLU A 72 -13.76 -10.08 7.66
C GLU A 72 -12.76 -9.84 6.51
N ASP A 73 -12.65 -8.60 6.04
CA ASP A 73 -11.82 -8.24 4.89
C ASP A 73 -10.32 -8.39 5.20
N VAL A 74 -9.90 -8.07 6.43
CA VAL A 74 -8.51 -8.28 6.90
C VAL A 74 -8.09 -9.76 6.85
N GLN A 75 -9.04 -10.70 6.95
CA GLN A 75 -8.75 -12.14 6.87
C GLN A 75 -8.49 -12.59 5.43
N LEU A 76 -8.78 -11.76 4.43
CA LEU A 76 -8.45 -12.06 3.04
C LEU A 76 -6.96 -11.93 2.75
N LEU A 77 -6.23 -11.15 3.57
CA LEU A 77 -4.79 -10.95 3.40
C LEU A 77 -4.04 -12.29 3.50
N PRO A 78 -3.03 -12.53 2.64
CA PRO A 78 -2.15 -13.69 2.78
C PRO A 78 -1.31 -13.61 4.06
N ASP A 79 -0.77 -14.74 4.50
CA ASP A 79 0.12 -14.80 5.67
C ASP A 79 1.27 -13.79 5.57
N GLY A 80 1.50 -13.02 6.65
CA GLY A 80 2.57 -12.03 6.73
C GLY A 80 2.39 -11.04 7.88
N ALA A 81 3.34 -10.09 7.96
CA ALA A 81 3.32 -8.92 8.83
C ALA A 81 3.65 -7.62 8.04
N GLY A 82 3.66 -7.71 6.72
CA GLY A 82 3.75 -6.60 5.79
C GLY A 82 3.20 -7.04 4.46
N TRP A 83 2.45 -6.16 3.80
CA TRP A 83 1.74 -6.50 2.58
C TRP A 83 1.96 -5.49 1.49
N LEU A 84 1.98 -5.98 0.25
CA LEU A 84 1.86 -5.16 -0.95
C LEU A 84 0.60 -5.56 -1.71
N LEU A 85 -0.20 -4.57 -2.07
CA LEU A 85 -1.31 -4.71 -3.02
C LEU A 85 -0.80 -4.23 -4.38
N VAL A 86 -0.70 -5.15 -5.32
CA VAL A 86 -0.20 -4.90 -6.67
C VAL A 86 -1.38 -4.97 -7.64
N GLU A 87 -1.76 -3.83 -8.22
CA GLU A 87 -2.84 -3.76 -9.20
C GLU A 87 -2.25 -3.63 -10.60
N PHE A 88 -2.65 -4.51 -11.51
CA PHE A 88 -2.43 -4.40 -12.94
C PHE A 88 -3.71 -3.97 -13.63
N GLY A 89 -3.59 -3.07 -14.60
CA GLY A 89 -4.72 -2.53 -15.35
C GLY A 89 -4.45 -2.51 -16.85
N ASP A 90 -5.37 -3.08 -17.63
CA ASP A 90 -5.33 -3.05 -19.10
C ASP A 90 -6.76 -2.90 -19.69
N ASP A 91 -6.85 -2.71 -21.00
CA ASP A 91 -8.11 -2.75 -21.74
C ASP A 91 -8.57 -4.20 -22.02
N ALA A 92 -7.65 -5.17 -21.99
CA ALA A 92 -7.94 -6.61 -22.15
C ALA A 92 -7.50 -7.40 -20.91
N LYS A 93 -8.40 -8.28 -20.42
CA LYS A 93 -8.21 -9.04 -19.18
C LYS A 93 -6.97 -9.94 -19.27
N GLU A 94 -6.78 -10.57 -20.42
CA GLU A 94 -5.66 -11.49 -20.67
C GLU A 94 -4.30 -10.79 -20.55
N ARG A 95 -4.22 -9.49 -20.83
CA ARG A 95 -2.97 -8.72 -20.68
C ARG A 95 -2.71 -8.30 -19.24
N ALA A 96 -3.75 -7.95 -18.48
CA ALA A 96 -3.63 -7.70 -17.05
C ALA A 96 -3.19 -8.98 -16.32
N ASP A 97 -3.80 -10.11 -16.67
CA ASP A 97 -3.49 -11.43 -16.10
C ASP A 97 -2.07 -11.86 -16.46
N ALA A 98 -1.66 -11.73 -17.74
CA ALA A 98 -0.30 -12.07 -18.16
C ALA A 98 0.77 -11.21 -17.46
N ALA A 99 0.48 -9.94 -17.14
CA ALA A 99 1.38 -9.10 -16.38
C ALA A 99 1.53 -9.58 -14.93
N ALA A 100 0.41 -9.92 -14.28
CA ALA A 100 0.40 -10.51 -12.94
C ALA A 100 1.13 -11.86 -12.91
N ASP A 101 0.85 -12.76 -13.84
CA ASP A 101 1.51 -14.07 -13.94
C ASP A 101 3.02 -13.93 -14.08
N LYS A 102 3.47 -12.98 -14.92
CA LYS A 102 4.90 -12.72 -15.11
C LYS A 102 5.57 -12.25 -13.81
N LEU A 103 4.92 -11.37 -13.05
CA LEU A 103 5.41 -10.94 -11.74
C LEU A 103 5.49 -12.13 -10.79
N ILE A 104 4.42 -12.92 -10.69
CA ILE A 104 4.32 -14.07 -9.77
C ILE A 104 5.41 -15.10 -10.07
N GLU A 105 5.63 -15.42 -11.34
CA GLU A 105 6.68 -16.36 -11.76
C GLU A 105 8.09 -15.86 -11.46
N GLU A 106 8.31 -14.55 -11.48
CA GLU A 106 9.59 -13.96 -11.09
C GLU A 106 9.79 -14.02 -9.57
N LEU A 107 8.78 -13.62 -8.79
CA LEU A 107 8.85 -13.60 -7.32
C LEU A 107 9.02 -15.01 -6.72
N LYS A 108 8.41 -16.03 -7.32
CA LYS A 108 8.59 -17.44 -6.93
C LYS A 108 10.04 -17.94 -7.07
N ARG A 109 10.87 -17.26 -7.85
CA ARG A 109 12.29 -17.62 -8.07
C ARG A 109 13.25 -16.89 -7.14
N CYS A 110 12.76 -15.94 -6.34
CA CYS A 110 13.57 -15.29 -5.31
C CYS A 110 13.89 -16.28 -4.18
N ASP A 111 15.01 -16.06 -3.48
CA ASP A 111 15.45 -16.93 -2.37
C ASP A 111 14.44 -16.98 -1.22
N SER A 112 13.69 -15.89 -1.02
CA SER A 112 12.61 -15.77 -0.03
C SER A 112 11.34 -15.28 -0.73
N PRO A 113 10.55 -16.16 -1.36
CA PRO A 113 9.33 -15.77 -2.05
C PRO A 113 8.26 -15.30 -1.04
N PRO A 114 7.51 -14.23 -1.33
CA PRO A 114 6.39 -13.82 -0.49
C PRO A 114 5.27 -14.86 -0.54
N SER A 115 4.35 -14.78 0.43
CA SER A 115 3.03 -15.40 0.30
C SER A 115 2.26 -14.67 -0.80
N ILE A 116 1.70 -15.39 -1.76
CA ILE A 116 1.05 -14.78 -2.93
C ILE A 116 -0.41 -15.21 -2.98
N LYS A 117 -1.31 -14.24 -3.05
CA LYS A 117 -2.73 -14.48 -3.29
C LYS A 117 -3.23 -13.60 -4.43
N VAL A 118 -3.84 -14.24 -5.43
CA VAL A 118 -4.45 -13.59 -6.59
C VAL A 118 -5.94 -13.48 -6.33
N PHE A 119 -6.51 -12.33 -6.64
CA PHE A 119 -7.93 -12.05 -6.48
C PHE A 119 -8.57 -11.86 -7.85
N GLU A 120 -9.55 -12.69 -8.16
CA GLU A 120 -10.30 -12.65 -9.43
C GLU A 120 -11.75 -12.17 -9.23
N ASP A 121 -12.25 -12.22 -8.00
CA ASP A 121 -13.58 -11.74 -7.64
C ASP A 121 -13.52 -10.22 -7.35
N PRO A 122 -14.20 -9.38 -8.15
CA PRO A 122 -14.26 -7.94 -7.91
C PRO A 122 -14.77 -7.57 -6.50
N TRP A 123 -15.58 -8.43 -5.88
CA TRP A 123 -16.04 -8.21 -4.52
C TRP A 123 -14.89 -8.32 -3.51
N GLU A 124 -14.06 -9.36 -3.61
CA GLU A 124 -12.88 -9.52 -2.75
C GLU A 124 -11.83 -8.44 -3.01
N GLU A 125 -11.63 -8.04 -4.28
CA GLU A 125 -10.76 -6.92 -4.64
C GLU A 125 -11.20 -5.63 -3.94
N GLN A 126 -12.50 -5.31 -4.01
CA GLN A 126 -13.06 -4.14 -3.34
C GLN A 126 -12.81 -4.19 -1.83
N LYS A 127 -12.96 -5.37 -1.20
CA LYS A 127 -12.72 -5.54 0.22
C LYS A 127 -11.28 -5.26 0.64
N LEU A 128 -10.31 -5.68 -0.15
CA LEU A 128 -8.90 -5.38 0.10
C LEU A 128 -8.58 -3.89 -0.08
N TRP A 129 -9.20 -3.25 -1.06
CA TRP A 129 -9.09 -1.80 -1.22
C TRP A 129 -9.68 -1.05 -0.04
N GLU A 130 -10.85 -1.47 0.48
CA GLU A 130 -11.46 -0.91 1.68
C GLU A 130 -10.52 -1.03 2.91
N VAL A 131 -9.81 -2.16 3.05
CA VAL A 131 -8.75 -2.32 4.08
C VAL A 131 -7.66 -1.28 3.88
N ARG A 132 -7.07 -1.17 2.68
CA ARG A 132 -5.97 -0.21 2.42
C ARG A 132 -6.42 1.25 2.58
N GLU A 133 -7.60 1.62 2.08
CA GLU A 133 -8.14 2.98 2.14
C GLU A 133 -8.50 3.40 3.57
N SER A 134 -8.80 2.42 4.44
CA SER A 134 -9.05 2.65 5.86
C SER A 134 -7.81 3.02 6.66
N GLY A 135 -6.62 3.13 6.05
CA GLY A 135 -5.34 3.51 6.68
C GLY A 135 -5.44 4.64 7.72
N LEU A 136 -5.91 5.81 7.27
CA LEU A 136 -6.07 7.00 8.10
C LEU A 136 -7.13 6.80 9.20
N GLY A 137 -8.27 6.18 8.83
CA GLY A 137 -9.36 5.92 9.76
C GLY A 137 -8.99 4.91 10.84
N ALA A 138 -8.17 3.92 10.52
CA ALA A 138 -7.72 2.87 11.42
C ALA A 138 -6.70 3.39 12.45
N THR A 139 -5.86 4.34 12.06
CA THR A 139 -4.85 4.95 12.93
C THR A 139 -5.41 6.02 13.85
N ALA A 140 -6.55 6.63 13.53
CA ALA A 140 -7.20 7.62 14.39
C ALA A 140 -7.87 6.96 15.62
N HIS A 141 -7.65 7.47 16.82
CA HIS A 141 -8.36 7.07 18.06
C HIS A 141 -8.45 5.55 18.27
N VAL A 142 -7.32 4.86 18.31
CA VAL A 142 -7.28 3.41 18.55
C VAL A 142 -7.68 3.12 20.01
N PRO A 143 -8.62 2.18 20.27
CA PRO A 143 -9.08 1.88 21.61
C PRO A 143 -7.95 1.47 22.56
N ASN A 144 -7.94 2.06 23.76
CA ASN A 144 -6.95 1.79 24.82
C ASN A 144 -5.49 2.10 24.44
N MET A 145 -5.28 2.98 23.46
CA MET A 145 -3.98 3.55 23.14
C MET A 145 -3.97 5.05 23.37
N ASP A 146 -2.78 5.63 23.47
CA ASP A 146 -2.61 7.07 23.52
C ASP A 146 -3.14 7.74 22.24
N GLU A 147 -3.33 9.06 22.30
CA GLU A 147 -3.78 9.83 21.15
C GLU A 147 -2.78 9.70 20.00
N ALA A 148 -3.27 9.20 18.87
CA ALA A 148 -2.51 9.12 17.63
C ALA A 148 -2.67 10.41 16.81
N HIS A 149 -1.66 10.71 16.00
CA HIS A 149 -1.66 11.83 15.07
C HIS A 149 -1.65 11.30 13.61
N PRO A 150 -2.82 10.86 13.10
CA PRO A 150 -2.89 10.26 11.77
C PRO A 150 -2.48 11.28 10.69
N GLY A 151 -1.66 10.86 9.74
CA GLY A 151 -1.13 11.72 8.68
C GLY A 151 -0.04 12.69 9.16
N TRP A 152 0.61 12.42 10.30
CA TRP A 152 1.78 13.18 10.74
C TRP A 152 2.97 12.98 9.79
N GLU A 153 3.18 11.76 9.29
CA GLU A 153 4.22 11.46 8.32
C GLU A 153 3.62 11.39 6.90
N ASP A 154 4.27 12.07 5.95
CA ASP A 154 4.00 12.01 4.52
C ASP A 154 5.34 12.10 3.78
N ALA A 155 6.10 11.01 3.85
CA ALA A 155 7.47 10.96 3.38
C ALA A 155 7.54 10.62 1.89
N ALA A 156 8.35 11.38 1.16
CA ALA A 156 8.75 11.05 -0.21
C ALA A 156 10.20 10.53 -0.23
N VAL A 157 10.37 9.25 -0.56
CA VAL A 157 11.67 8.60 -0.77
C VAL A 157 11.77 8.03 -2.17
N ALA A 158 12.99 7.85 -2.68
CA ALA A 158 13.15 7.15 -3.95
C ALA A 158 12.64 5.70 -3.81
N PRO A 159 11.88 5.13 -4.77
CA PRO A 159 11.34 3.78 -4.67
C PRO A 159 12.38 2.70 -4.35
N GLU A 160 13.61 2.85 -4.84
CA GLU A 160 14.78 2.00 -4.54
C GLU A 160 15.21 1.99 -3.07
N ASN A 161 14.77 2.98 -2.28
CA ASN A 161 15.14 3.14 -0.89
C ASN A 161 13.98 2.83 0.08
N VAL A 162 12.80 2.41 -0.40
CA VAL A 162 11.61 2.21 0.47
C VAL A 162 11.91 1.22 1.59
N GLY A 163 12.41 0.02 1.30
CA GLY A 163 12.74 -0.97 2.33
C GLY A 163 13.79 -0.48 3.34
N LYS A 164 14.82 0.24 2.88
CA LYS A 164 15.83 0.84 3.74
C LYS A 164 15.22 1.93 4.64
N TYR A 165 14.44 2.84 4.08
CA TYR A 165 13.77 3.91 4.80
C TYR A 165 12.88 3.37 5.90
N LEU A 166 12.03 2.38 5.59
CA LEU A 166 11.10 1.80 6.57
C LEU A 166 11.85 1.20 7.78
N ARG A 167 13.01 0.55 7.56
CA ARG A 167 13.85 0.01 8.65
C ARG A 167 14.44 1.12 9.51
N GLU A 168 15.13 2.08 8.88
CA GLU A 168 15.79 3.18 9.60
C GLU A 168 14.75 4.05 10.34
N PHE A 169 13.57 4.27 9.74
CA PHE A 169 12.49 5.00 10.37
C PHE A 169 11.93 4.27 11.59
N ARG A 170 11.72 2.94 11.51
CA ARG A 170 11.27 2.18 12.69
C ARG A 170 12.30 2.21 13.82
N GLU A 171 13.58 2.09 13.50
CA GLU A 171 14.66 2.19 14.49
C GLU A 171 14.67 3.56 15.17
N LEU A 172 14.47 4.64 14.41
CA LEU A 172 14.35 5.99 14.95
C LEU A 172 13.14 6.13 15.89
N LEU A 173 11.95 5.67 15.47
CA LEU A 173 10.76 5.72 16.33
C LEU A 173 10.99 4.98 17.65
N LYS A 174 11.67 3.83 17.61
CA LYS A 174 12.01 3.06 18.81
C LYS A 174 12.95 3.80 19.74
N GLU A 175 13.89 4.60 19.24
CA GLU A 175 14.78 5.44 20.06
C GLU A 175 14.00 6.45 20.91
N PHE A 176 12.90 6.97 20.36
CA PHE A 176 12.04 7.97 21.00
C PHE A 176 10.77 7.39 21.66
N ASP A 177 10.66 6.06 21.74
CA ASP A 177 9.49 5.34 22.27
C ASP A 177 8.17 5.69 21.56
N TYR A 178 8.23 5.91 20.25
CA TYR A 178 7.06 6.14 19.40
C TYR A 178 6.59 4.86 18.71
N GLN A 179 5.29 4.79 18.50
CA GLN A 179 4.62 3.75 17.72
C GLN A 179 3.86 4.38 16.56
N CYS A 180 3.86 3.71 15.41
CA CYS A 180 3.05 4.09 14.25
C CYS A 180 2.66 2.87 13.44
N ALA A 181 1.58 2.98 12.69
CA ALA A 181 1.37 2.14 11.51
C ALA A 181 2.12 2.74 10.31
N LEU A 182 2.46 1.90 9.35
CA LEU A 182 3.10 2.30 8.09
C LEU A 182 2.24 1.83 6.94
N TYR A 183 1.86 2.74 6.05
CA TYR A 183 1.10 2.42 4.83
C TYR A 183 1.38 3.46 3.76
N GLY A 184 0.91 3.27 2.53
CA GLY A 184 1.07 4.29 1.51
C GLY A 184 1.29 3.78 0.11
N HIS A 185 1.60 4.74 -0.76
CA HIS A 185 1.87 4.53 -2.17
C HIS A 185 3.33 4.12 -2.38
N PHE A 186 3.66 2.90 -1.96
CA PHE A 186 5.04 2.41 -1.93
C PHE A 186 5.70 2.42 -3.32
N GLY A 187 4.94 2.17 -4.39
CA GLY A 187 5.46 2.25 -5.76
C GLY A 187 5.95 3.63 -6.17
N GLN A 188 5.39 4.68 -5.58
CA GLN A 188 5.79 6.07 -5.77
C GLN A 188 6.78 6.53 -4.69
N GLY A 189 7.11 5.66 -3.73
CA GLY A 189 7.93 6.01 -2.57
C GLY A 189 7.26 7.02 -1.65
N CYS A 190 5.92 7.03 -1.58
CA CYS A 190 5.16 7.85 -0.65
C CYS A 190 4.72 7.00 0.56
N ILE A 191 5.17 7.35 1.76
CA ILE A 191 4.92 6.59 3.00
C ILE A 191 4.16 7.49 3.97
N HIS A 192 3.12 6.91 4.58
CA HIS A 192 2.23 7.46 5.60
C HIS A 192 2.27 6.66 6.89
#